data_AF-A0A932ME27-F1
#
_entry.id   AF-A0A932ME27-F1
#
_cell.length_a   1.000
_cell.length_b   1.000
_cell.length_c   1.000
_cell.angle_alpha   90.00
_cell.angle_beta   90.00
_cell.angle_gamma   90.00
#
_symmetry.space_group_name_H-M   'P 1'
#
loop_
_entity.id
_entity.type
_entity.pdbx_description
1 polymer ?
#
loop_
_entity_poly.entity_id
_entity_poly.type
_entity_poly.pdbx_seq_one_letter_code
_entity_poly.pdbx_strand_id
1 'polypeptide(L)'
;AGFFSKDDILARTFARGHEAPLFYLFWALGAVGALLTAFYMTRLMAYAFHGPNRTGEREREHLHEAPWVMTGPLVVLALGAVAAGAINLPEVLPGHEWLARWLEPVTFMGGRYLVEGQLGAATEWTLLALAAGIAAIGMIGAWQLLKPAVLKPAREAPAETGIQRVLLRKYYVDEIYDTLLVRPLAWLSDRVLWKTIDAFIIDGVAVNGVARVARLVGWVGSRLQTGQVGTYVVIFVLGTIVLLRALLRS
;
A
#
# COMPACT_ATOMS: atom_id res chain seq x y z
N ALA A 1 9.60 -14.38 -19.95
CA ALA A 1 8.93 -14.90 -18.73
C ALA A 1 7.42 -14.60 -18.70
N GLY A 2 7.02 -13.32 -18.58
CA GLY A 2 5.62 -12.97 -18.25
C GLY A 2 4.54 -13.41 -19.25
N PHE A 3 4.90 -13.59 -20.53
CA PHE A 3 3.98 -14.11 -21.55
C PHE A 3 3.59 -15.56 -21.24
N PHE A 4 4.56 -16.46 -21.07
CA PHE A 4 4.30 -17.88 -20.82
C PHE A 4 3.57 -18.13 -19.50
N SER A 5 3.97 -17.45 -18.41
CA SER A 5 3.29 -17.61 -17.11
C SER A 5 1.84 -17.13 -17.13
N LYS A 6 1.53 -16.08 -17.89
CA LYS A 6 0.18 -15.54 -18.00
C LYS A 6 -0.70 -16.37 -18.93
N ASP A 7 -0.13 -16.81 -20.04
CA ASP A 7 -0.80 -17.66 -21.01
C ASP A 7 -1.20 -19.00 -20.39
N ASP A 8 -0.32 -19.62 -19.60
CA ASP A 8 -0.60 -20.86 -18.86
C ASP A 8 -1.81 -20.74 -17.93
N ILE A 9 -1.91 -19.63 -17.18
CA ILE A 9 -3.07 -19.36 -16.32
C ILE A 9 -4.35 -19.21 -17.15
N LEU A 10 -4.29 -18.50 -18.28
CA LEU A 10 -5.45 -18.34 -19.16
C LEU A 10 -5.85 -19.68 -19.80
N ALA A 11 -4.89 -20.47 -20.28
CA ALA A 11 -5.13 -21.80 -20.84
C ALA A 11 -5.83 -22.71 -19.83
N ARG A 12 -5.32 -22.80 -18.60
CA ARG A 12 -5.95 -23.60 -17.53
C ARG A 12 -7.32 -23.08 -17.12
N THR A 13 -7.51 -21.76 -17.10
CA THR A 13 -8.82 -21.15 -16.82
C THR A 13 -9.82 -21.51 -17.93
N PHE A 14 -9.39 -21.49 -19.19
CA PHE A 14 -10.22 -21.89 -20.32
C PHE A 14 -10.58 -23.38 -20.27
N ALA A 15 -9.59 -24.25 -20.00
CA ALA A 15 -9.80 -25.69 -19.88
C ALA A 15 -10.85 -26.03 -18.82
N ARG A 16 -10.80 -25.35 -17.67
CA ARG A 16 -11.78 -25.50 -16.59
C ARG A 16 -13.17 -24.96 -16.94
N GLY A 17 -13.28 -24.11 -17.96
CA GLY A 17 -14.55 -23.65 -18.52
C GLY A 17 -15.45 -24.78 -19.01
N HIS A 18 -14.87 -25.88 -19.48
CA HIS A 18 -15.63 -27.06 -19.91
C HIS A 18 -16.42 -27.71 -18.77
N GLU A 19 -15.90 -27.68 -17.55
CA GLU A 19 -16.56 -28.24 -16.37
C GLU A 19 -17.43 -27.21 -15.65
N ALA A 20 -16.94 -25.99 -15.55
CA ALA A 20 -17.59 -24.90 -14.85
C ALA A 20 -17.65 -23.66 -15.76
N PRO A 21 -18.80 -23.41 -16.43
CA PRO A 21 -18.93 -22.34 -17.43
C PRO A 21 -18.55 -20.93 -16.93
N LEU A 22 -18.62 -20.68 -15.62
CA LEU A 22 -18.15 -19.44 -15.00
C LEU A 22 -16.66 -19.14 -15.30
N PHE A 23 -15.83 -20.17 -15.51
CA PHE A 23 -14.42 -19.99 -15.82
C PHE A 23 -14.20 -19.38 -17.22
N TYR A 24 -15.13 -19.53 -18.17
CA TYR A 24 -15.05 -18.77 -19.43
C TYR A 24 -15.19 -17.27 -19.21
N LEU A 25 -16.00 -16.84 -18.23
CA LEU A 25 -16.09 -15.44 -17.86
C LEU A 25 -14.77 -14.94 -17.27
N PHE A 26 -14.14 -15.71 -16.37
CA PHE A 26 -12.83 -15.36 -15.81
C PHE A 26 -11.74 -15.31 -16.87
N TRP A 27 -11.77 -16.25 -17.82
CA TRP A 27 -10.89 -16.22 -18.98
C TRP A 27 -11.08 -14.96 -19.82
N ALA A 28 -12.34 -14.60 -20.14
CA ALA A 28 -12.66 -13.41 -20.91
C ALA A 28 -12.23 -12.12 -20.17
N LEU A 29 -12.44 -12.03 -18.86
CA LEU A 29 -11.95 -10.92 -18.03
C LEU A 29 -10.41 -10.87 -18.02
N GLY A 30 -9.74 -12.01 -17.95
CA GLY A 30 -8.29 -12.12 -18.06
C GLY A 30 -7.76 -11.67 -19.42
N ALA A 31 -8.45 -12.02 -20.51
CA ALA A 31 -8.16 -11.58 -21.87
C ALA A 31 -8.32 -10.05 -22.04
N VAL A 32 -9.41 -9.47 -21.51
CA VAL A 32 -9.60 -8.01 -21.45
C VAL A 32 -8.49 -7.37 -20.62
N GLY A 33 -8.13 -7.96 -19.48
CA GLY A 33 -7.01 -7.52 -18.66
C GLY A 33 -5.68 -7.56 -19.44
N ALA A 34 -5.44 -8.58 -20.28
CA ALA A 34 -4.28 -8.66 -21.15
C ALA A 34 -4.24 -7.56 -22.21
N LEU A 35 -5.37 -7.30 -22.87
CA LEU A 35 -5.51 -6.20 -23.82
C LEU A 35 -5.19 -4.85 -23.16
N LEU A 36 -5.82 -4.57 -22.02
CA LEU A 36 -5.59 -3.33 -21.27
C LEU A 36 -4.14 -3.23 -20.79
N THR A 37 -3.53 -4.35 -20.40
CA THR A 37 -2.10 -4.40 -20.00
C THR A 37 -1.18 -4.01 -21.14
N ALA A 38 -1.35 -4.62 -22.31
CA ALA A 38 -0.58 -4.25 -23.49
C ALA A 38 -0.80 -2.78 -23.84
N PHE A 39 -2.05 -2.30 -23.75
CA PHE A 39 -2.40 -0.91 -24.03
C PHE A 39 -1.71 0.08 -23.08
N TYR A 40 -1.84 -0.09 -21.76
CA TYR A 40 -1.29 0.88 -20.81
C TYR A 40 0.24 0.84 -20.71
N MET A 41 0.87 -0.32 -20.91
CA MET A 41 2.34 -0.44 -20.96
C MET A 41 2.89 0.22 -22.22
N THR A 42 2.23 0.03 -23.37
CA THR A 42 2.61 0.72 -24.61
C THR A 42 2.41 2.22 -24.47
N ARG A 43 1.32 2.67 -23.84
CA ARG A 43 1.11 4.09 -23.50
C ARG A 43 2.27 4.66 -22.69
N LEU A 44 2.70 3.95 -21.65
CA LEU A 44 3.80 4.38 -20.79
C LEU A 44 5.11 4.52 -21.60
N MET A 45 5.46 3.49 -22.37
CA MET A 45 6.65 3.50 -23.22
C MET A 45 6.62 4.61 -24.28
N ALA A 46 5.46 4.81 -24.91
CA ALA A 46 5.25 5.84 -25.90
C ALA A 46 5.39 7.25 -25.29
N TYR A 47 4.84 7.48 -24.11
CA TYR A 47 4.82 8.80 -23.45
C TYR A 47 6.14 9.18 -22.80
N ALA A 48 6.90 8.19 -22.32
CA ALA A 48 8.18 8.40 -21.66
C ALA A 48 9.34 8.52 -22.65
N PHE A 49 9.36 7.71 -23.71
CA PHE A 49 10.54 7.58 -24.59
C PHE A 49 10.31 8.00 -26.05
N HIS A 50 9.08 7.94 -26.56
CA HIS A 50 8.81 8.15 -28.00
C HIS A 50 8.01 9.42 -28.30
N GLY A 51 7.67 10.20 -27.28
CA GLY A 51 7.02 11.51 -27.41
C GLY A 51 8.04 12.66 -27.36
N PRO A 52 7.60 13.88 -27.68
CA PRO A 52 8.45 15.06 -27.51
C PRO A 52 8.84 15.24 -26.04
N ASN A 53 10.04 15.77 -25.79
CA ASN A 53 10.43 16.12 -24.44
C ASN A 53 9.54 17.26 -23.92
N ARG A 54 8.89 17.04 -22.77
CA ARG A 54 7.96 17.97 -22.10
C ARG A 54 8.51 18.56 -20.80
N THR A 55 9.76 18.29 -20.43
CA THR A 55 10.38 18.79 -19.18
C THR A 55 10.89 20.24 -19.29
N GLY A 56 10.99 20.78 -20.52
CA GLY A 56 11.49 22.13 -20.81
C GLY A 56 12.98 22.15 -21.20
N GLU A 57 13.42 23.23 -21.85
CA GLU A 57 14.79 23.34 -22.39
C GLU A 57 15.88 23.31 -21.31
N ARG A 58 15.63 23.88 -20.12
CA ARG A 58 16.59 23.92 -19.01
C ARG A 58 16.94 22.54 -18.45
N GLU A 59 15.97 21.63 -18.42
CA GLU A 59 16.15 20.28 -17.86
C GLU A 59 16.81 19.32 -18.87
N ARG A 60 16.91 19.70 -20.16
CA ARG A 60 17.56 18.87 -21.18
C ARG A 60 19.04 18.67 -20.91
N GLU A 61 19.72 19.67 -20.38
CA GLU A 61 21.16 19.63 -20.09
C GLU A 61 21.51 18.57 -19.04
N HIS A 62 20.54 18.18 -18.21
CA HIS A 62 20.70 17.16 -17.17
C HIS A 62 20.24 15.76 -17.61
N LEU A 63 19.79 15.59 -18.85
CA LEU A 63 19.44 14.27 -19.40
C LEU A 63 20.72 13.54 -19.82
N HIS A 64 21.22 12.69 -18.92
CA HIS A 64 22.34 11.80 -19.20
C HIS A 64 21.93 10.35 -19.00
N GLU A 65 22.68 9.43 -19.60
CA GLU A 65 22.47 8.00 -19.38
C GLU A 65 22.71 7.63 -17.91
N ALA A 66 22.05 6.55 -17.47
CA ALA A 66 22.20 6.06 -16.11
C ALA A 66 23.61 5.44 -15.94
N PRO A 67 24.31 5.74 -14.83
CA PRO A 67 25.63 5.18 -14.56
C PRO A 67 25.56 3.66 -14.43
N TRP A 68 26.70 2.99 -14.64
CA TRP A 68 26.77 1.52 -14.63
C TRP A 68 26.26 0.87 -13.33
N VAL A 69 26.38 1.58 -12.20
CA VAL A 69 25.85 1.12 -10.90
C VAL A 69 24.33 0.89 -10.94
N MET A 70 23.59 1.59 -11.82
CA MET A 70 22.16 1.36 -12.06
C MET A 70 21.91 0.43 -13.26
N THR A 71 22.62 0.63 -14.36
CA THR A 71 22.41 -0.14 -15.60
C THR A 71 22.83 -1.62 -15.46
N GLY A 72 23.90 -1.90 -14.72
CA GLY A 72 24.39 -3.25 -14.48
C GLY A 72 23.32 -4.17 -13.86
N PRO A 73 22.71 -3.80 -12.71
CA PRO A 73 21.59 -4.55 -12.14
C PRO A 73 20.42 -4.74 -13.12
N LEU A 74 20.06 -3.73 -13.91
CA LEU A 74 18.97 -3.83 -14.90
C LEU A 74 19.27 -4.86 -15.99
N VAL A 75 20.51 -4.93 -16.49
CA VAL A 75 20.94 -5.93 -17.47
C VAL A 75 20.85 -7.34 -16.89
N VAL A 76 21.32 -7.54 -15.66
CA VAL A 76 21.24 -8.83 -14.97
C VAL A 76 19.77 -9.27 -14.81
N LEU A 77 18.89 -8.36 -14.40
CA LEU A 77 17.46 -8.64 -14.28
C LEU A 77 16.81 -8.95 -15.64
N ALA A 78 17.20 -8.24 -16.71
CA ALA A 78 16.70 -8.50 -18.06
C ALA A 78 17.10 -9.91 -18.55
N LEU A 79 18.36 -10.30 -18.36
CA LEU A 79 18.84 -11.66 -18.66
C LEU A 79 18.10 -12.71 -17.82
N GLY A 80 17.89 -12.42 -16.52
CA GLY A 80 17.10 -13.27 -15.64
C GLY A 80 15.66 -13.45 -16.12
N ALA A 81 15.01 -12.40 -16.62
CA ALA A 81 13.65 -12.47 -17.16
C ALA A 81 13.55 -13.27 -18.48
N VAL A 82 14.62 -13.27 -19.29
CA VAL A 82 14.75 -14.12 -20.47
C VAL A 82 14.94 -15.58 -20.06
N ALA A 83 15.90 -15.85 -19.16
CA ALA A 83 16.18 -17.19 -18.65
C ALA A 83 14.96 -17.81 -17.96
N ALA A 84 14.27 -17.06 -17.09
CA ALA A 84 13.03 -17.49 -16.45
C ALA A 84 11.91 -17.79 -17.47
N GLY A 85 11.90 -17.07 -18.60
CA GLY A 85 11.01 -17.41 -19.72
C GLY A 85 11.38 -18.73 -20.39
N ALA A 86 12.67 -18.95 -20.65
CA ALA A 86 13.14 -20.18 -21.26
C ALA A 86 12.91 -21.42 -20.38
N ILE A 87 12.86 -21.25 -19.06
CA ILE A 87 12.60 -22.31 -18.10
C ILE A 87 11.10 -22.66 -18.00
N ASN A 88 10.21 -21.67 -18.16
CA ASN A 88 8.76 -21.85 -18.06
C ASN A 88 8.12 -21.89 -19.46
N LEU A 89 8.42 -22.94 -20.22
CA LEU A 89 7.87 -23.12 -21.56
C LEU A 89 6.39 -23.52 -21.51
N PRO A 90 5.57 -23.11 -22.49
CA PRO A 90 4.18 -23.54 -22.62
C PRO A 90 4.09 -25.06 -22.86
N GLU A 91 2.97 -25.67 -22.44
CA GLU A 91 2.72 -27.14 -22.49
C GLU A 91 2.93 -27.76 -23.88
N VAL A 92 2.69 -26.96 -24.93
CA VAL A 92 2.92 -27.35 -26.33
C VAL A 92 4.40 -27.61 -26.69
N LEU A 93 5.35 -26.99 -25.97
CA LEU A 93 6.78 -27.08 -26.28
C LEU A 93 7.46 -28.18 -25.45
N PRO A 94 8.47 -28.88 -26.01
CA PRO A 94 9.22 -29.87 -25.28
C PRO A 94 9.99 -29.21 -24.11
N GLY A 95 9.88 -29.79 -22.91
CA GLY A 95 10.57 -29.31 -21.70
C GLY A 95 9.73 -28.44 -20.75
N HIS A 96 8.45 -28.22 -21.03
CA HIS A 96 7.53 -27.44 -20.20
C HIS A 96 7.39 -27.94 -18.75
N GLU A 97 7.51 -29.25 -18.52
CA GLU A 97 7.31 -29.83 -17.19
C GLU A 97 8.46 -29.61 -16.21
N TRP A 98 9.64 -29.15 -16.65
CA TRP A 98 10.82 -29.10 -15.78
C TRP A 98 10.56 -28.27 -14.52
N LEU A 99 10.00 -27.06 -14.68
CA LEU A 99 9.74 -26.17 -13.55
C LEU A 99 8.62 -26.71 -12.65
N ALA A 100 7.56 -27.27 -13.24
CA ALA A 100 6.46 -27.88 -12.51
C ALA A 100 6.94 -29.06 -11.66
N ARG A 101 7.76 -29.96 -12.23
CA ARG A 101 8.36 -31.10 -11.53
C ARG A 101 9.33 -30.66 -10.43
N TRP A 102 10.13 -29.62 -10.68
CA TRP A 102 11.03 -29.08 -9.66
C TRP A 102 10.27 -28.48 -8.46
N LEU A 103 9.09 -27.87 -8.71
CA LEU A 103 8.22 -27.30 -7.69
C LEU A 103 7.27 -28.31 -7.04
N GLU A 104 7.08 -29.49 -7.61
CA GLU A 104 6.18 -30.54 -7.11
C GLU A 104 6.27 -30.80 -5.58
N PRO A 105 7.47 -30.87 -4.96
CA PRO A 105 7.58 -31.15 -3.53
C PRO A 105 6.90 -30.09 -2.64
N VAL A 106 6.84 -28.84 -3.11
CA VAL A 106 6.20 -27.74 -2.38
C VAL A 106 4.78 -27.46 -2.85
N THR A 107 4.43 -27.85 -4.08
CA THR A 107 3.08 -27.65 -4.65
C THR A 107 2.17 -28.87 -4.50
N PHE A 108 2.65 -30.01 -3.99
CA PHE A 108 1.90 -31.27 -3.90
C PHE A 108 0.48 -31.11 -3.33
N MET A 109 0.32 -30.36 -2.23
CA MET A 109 -1.01 -30.12 -1.63
C MET A 109 -1.92 -29.27 -2.52
N GLY A 110 -1.35 -28.33 -3.28
CA GLY A 110 -2.07 -27.50 -4.25
C GLY A 110 -2.40 -28.25 -5.54
N GLY A 111 -1.53 -29.17 -5.97
CA GLY A 111 -1.70 -29.99 -7.18
C GLY A 111 -2.97 -30.85 -7.15
N ARG A 112 -3.42 -31.24 -5.96
CA ARG A 112 -4.69 -31.97 -5.77
C ARG A 112 -5.94 -31.18 -6.17
N TYR A 113 -5.84 -29.85 -6.25
CA TYR A 113 -6.94 -28.97 -6.64
C TYR A 113 -6.83 -28.48 -8.10
N LEU A 114 -5.70 -28.77 -8.76
CA LEU A 114 -5.54 -28.56 -10.18
C LEU A 114 -6.31 -29.67 -10.89
N VAL A 115 -7.46 -29.31 -11.45
CA VAL A 115 -8.12 -30.17 -12.42
C VAL A 115 -7.34 -30.00 -13.72
N GLU A 116 -6.60 -31.02 -14.11
CA GLU A 116 -5.92 -31.10 -15.41
C GLU A 116 -6.98 -31.23 -16.50
N GLY A 117 -7.55 -30.09 -16.92
CA GLY A 117 -8.29 -30.04 -18.17
C GLY A 117 -7.28 -30.21 -19.30
N GLN A 118 -7.12 -31.44 -19.79
CA GLN A 118 -6.26 -31.72 -20.93
C GLN A 118 -6.80 -30.96 -22.16
N LEU A 119 -6.06 -29.94 -22.59
CA LEU A 119 -6.35 -29.27 -23.84
C LEU A 119 -5.72 -30.07 -24.98
N GLY A 120 -6.41 -30.14 -26.12
CA GLY A 120 -5.76 -30.65 -27.33
C GLY A 120 -4.67 -29.66 -27.77
N ALA A 121 -3.54 -30.16 -28.28
CA ALA A 121 -2.44 -29.31 -28.75
C ALA A 121 -2.89 -28.23 -29.76
N ALA A 122 -3.91 -28.52 -30.59
CA ALA A 122 -4.50 -27.55 -31.48
C ALA A 122 -5.18 -26.38 -30.74
N THR A 123 -5.88 -26.65 -29.63
CA THR A 123 -6.53 -25.64 -28.79
C THR A 123 -5.51 -24.81 -28.04
N GLU A 124 -4.43 -25.41 -27.56
CA GLU A 124 -3.35 -24.66 -26.90
C GLU A 124 -2.67 -23.67 -27.87
N TRP A 125 -2.35 -24.11 -29.09
CA TRP A 125 -1.81 -23.21 -30.11
C TRP A 125 -2.75 -22.07 -30.47
N THR A 126 -4.06 -22.32 -30.55
CA THR A 126 -5.03 -21.26 -30.86
C THR A 126 -5.15 -20.27 -29.72
N LEU A 127 -5.15 -20.73 -28.46
CA LEU A 127 -5.14 -19.86 -27.28
C LEU A 127 -3.88 -19.00 -27.20
N LEU A 128 -2.71 -19.59 -27.45
CA LEU A 128 -1.43 -18.89 -27.48
C LEU A 128 -1.40 -17.81 -28.58
N ALA A 129 -1.85 -18.16 -29.79
CA ALA A 129 -1.96 -17.23 -30.91
C ALA A 129 -2.97 -16.10 -30.62
N LEU A 130 -4.08 -16.42 -29.97
CA LEU A 130 -5.09 -15.46 -29.57
C LEU A 130 -4.55 -14.50 -28.51
N ALA A 131 -3.84 -15.00 -27.49
CA ALA A 131 -3.20 -14.18 -26.46
C ALA A 131 -2.17 -13.22 -27.05
N ALA A 132 -1.32 -13.71 -27.96
CA ALA A 132 -0.38 -12.89 -28.71
C ALA A 132 -1.09 -11.83 -29.58
N GLY A 133 -2.16 -12.21 -30.26
CA GLY A 133 -3.00 -11.32 -31.06
C GLY A 133 -3.65 -10.21 -30.22
N ILE A 134 -4.22 -10.55 -29.06
CA ILE A 134 -4.80 -9.58 -28.12
C ILE A 134 -3.75 -8.57 -27.65
N ALA A 135 -2.55 -9.04 -27.32
CA ALA A 135 -1.46 -8.15 -26.92
C ALA A 135 -1.02 -7.24 -28.07
N ALA A 136 -0.91 -7.77 -29.29
CA ALA A 136 -0.59 -6.98 -30.48
C ALA A 136 -1.66 -5.93 -30.78
N ILE A 137 -2.94 -6.28 -30.69
CA ILE A 137 -4.06 -5.35 -30.86
C ILE A 137 -3.99 -4.24 -29.81
N GLY A 138 -3.75 -4.57 -28.54
CA GLY A 138 -3.60 -3.57 -27.48
C GLY A 138 -2.43 -2.62 -27.72
N MET A 139 -1.30 -3.14 -28.19
CA MET A 139 -0.09 -2.37 -28.50
C MET A 139 -0.31 -1.45 -29.72
N ILE A 140 -0.82 -1.99 -30.83
CA ILE A 140 -1.11 -1.23 -32.05
C ILE A 140 -2.18 -0.18 -31.78
N GLY A 141 -3.26 -0.56 -31.08
CA GLY A 141 -4.34 0.35 -30.70
C GLY A 141 -3.84 1.51 -29.83
N ALA A 142 -2.98 1.22 -28.84
CA ALA A 142 -2.34 2.26 -28.05
C ALA A 142 -1.52 3.21 -28.92
N TRP A 143 -0.64 2.67 -29.77
CA TRP A 143 0.22 3.49 -30.61
C TRP A 143 -0.57 4.42 -31.56
N GLN A 144 -1.60 3.88 -32.21
CA GLN A 144 -2.43 4.63 -33.16
C GLN A 144 -3.33 5.66 -32.49
N LEU A 145 -3.91 5.35 -31.34
CA LEU A 145 -4.81 6.27 -30.62
C LEU A 145 -4.06 7.39 -29.91
N LEU A 146 -2.91 7.07 -29.32
CA LEU A 146 -2.18 8.00 -28.47
C LEU A 146 -1.29 8.98 -29.24
N LYS A 147 -0.87 8.60 -30.47
CA LYS A 147 -0.05 9.44 -31.37
C LYS A 147 1.08 10.17 -30.62
N PRO A 148 2.09 9.44 -30.12
CA PRO A 148 3.08 9.97 -29.17
C PRO A 148 3.81 11.24 -29.65
N ALA A 149 3.97 11.41 -30.95
CA ALA A 149 4.59 12.58 -31.56
C ALA A 149 3.84 13.91 -31.30
N VAL A 150 2.54 13.88 -30.97
CA VAL A 150 1.69 15.09 -30.84
C VAL A 150 1.18 15.26 -29.40
N LEU A 151 1.89 14.68 -28.42
CA LEU A 151 1.45 14.73 -27.02
C LEU A 151 1.59 16.12 -26.42
N LYS A 152 0.48 16.65 -25.92
CA LYS A 152 0.43 17.92 -25.20
C LYS A 152 0.81 17.75 -23.72
N PRO A 153 1.29 18.81 -23.06
CA PRO A 153 1.45 18.84 -21.61
C PRO A 153 0.13 18.59 -20.89
N ALA A 154 0.17 17.92 -19.73
CA ALA A 154 -1.03 17.60 -18.96
C ALA A 154 -1.83 18.84 -18.51
N ARG A 155 -1.19 20.02 -18.43
CA ARG A 155 -1.84 21.29 -18.09
C ARG A 155 -2.84 21.77 -19.14
N GLU A 156 -2.70 21.31 -20.38
CA GLU A 156 -3.58 21.65 -21.50
C GLU A 156 -4.68 20.60 -21.71
N ALA A 157 -4.74 19.57 -20.84
CA ALA A 157 -5.77 18.55 -20.94
C ALA A 157 -7.15 19.13 -20.57
N PRO A 158 -8.23 18.72 -21.28
CA PRO A 158 -9.58 19.14 -20.95
C PRO A 158 -9.99 18.65 -19.56
N ALA A 159 -10.98 19.32 -18.96
CA ALA A 159 -11.48 18.92 -17.66
C ALA A 159 -12.10 17.51 -17.71
N GLU A 160 -11.65 16.66 -16.79
CA GLU A 160 -12.09 15.25 -16.74
C GLU A 160 -13.53 15.14 -16.22
N THR A 161 -14.39 14.47 -17.00
CA THR A 161 -15.82 14.33 -16.70
C THR A 161 -16.27 12.87 -16.76
N GLY A 162 -17.35 12.54 -16.03
CA GLY A 162 -17.94 11.21 -16.01
C GLY A 162 -16.96 10.12 -15.55
N ILE A 163 -16.84 9.04 -16.35
CA ILE A 163 -16.02 7.86 -16.06
C ILE A 163 -14.53 8.21 -15.99
N GLN A 164 -14.04 9.15 -16.80
CA GLN A 164 -12.63 9.56 -16.78
C GLN A 164 -12.22 10.07 -15.40
N ARG A 165 -13.08 10.84 -14.74
CA ARG A 165 -12.85 11.33 -13.38
C ARG A 165 -12.77 10.19 -12.36
N VAL A 166 -13.65 9.19 -12.47
CA VAL A 166 -13.65 8.02 -11.58
C VAL A 166 -12.34 7.24 -11.72
N LEU A 167 -11.91 6.99 -12.96
CA LEU A 167 -10.65 6.29 -13.24
C LEU A 167 -9.44 7.10 -12.78
N LEU A 168 -9.43 8.42 -13.01
CA LEU A 168 -8.34 9.30 -12.58
C LEU A 168 -8.21 9.34 -11.06
N ARG A 169 -9.35 9.34 -10.34
CA ARG A 169 -9.39 9.26 -8.87
C ARG A 169 -9.32 7.84 -8.34
N LYS A 170 -8.78 6.89 -9.11
CA LYS A 170 -8.53 5.50 -8.68
C LYS A 170 -9.76 4.83 -8.03
N TYR A 171 -10.94 5.05 -8.62
CA TYR A 171 -12.22 4.54 -8.09
C TYR A 171 -12.61 5.08 -6.70
N TYR A 172 -12.01 6.19 -6.26
CA TYR A 172 -12.22 6.80 -4.95
C TYR A 172 -11.90 5.90 -3.75
N VAL A 173 -11.13 4.82 -3.96
CA VAL A 173 -10.78 3.86 -2.90
C VAL A 173 -9.97 4.54 -1.80
N ASP A 174 -9.01 5.38 -2.18
CA ASP A 174 -8.15 6.11 -1.25
C ASP A 174 -8.98 7.08 -0.38
N GLU A 175 -9.90 7.84 -0.99
CA GLU A 175 -10.75 8.79 -0.28
C GLU A 175 -11.78 8.12 0.63
N ILE A 176 -12.34 6.99 0.19
CA ILE A 176 -13.24 6.18 1.01
C ILE A 176 -12.48 5.63 2.21
N TYR A 177 -11.28 5.09 2.01
CA TYR A 177 -10.44 4.57 3.09
C TYR A 177 -10.04 5.68 4.07
N ASP A 178 -9.62 6.84 3.58
CA ASP A 178 -9.28 8.00 4.40
C ASP A 178 -10.49 8.43 5.26
N THR A 179 -11.66 8.54 4.65
CA THR A 179 -12.86 9.04 5.31
C THR A 179 -13.43 8.03 6.32
N LEU A 180 -13.46 6.75 5.98
CA LEU A 180 -14.08 5.71 6.80
C LEU A 180 -13.16 5.17 7.89
N LEU A 181 -11.85 5.10 7.66
CA LEU A 181 -10.91 4.47 8.57
C LEU A 181 -9.91 5.48 9.15
N VAL A 182 -9.19 6.21 8.31
CA VAL A 182 -8.07 7.05 8.76
C VAL A 182 -8.56 8.21 9.63
N ARG A 183 -9.51 9.02 9.16
CA ARG A 183 -9.98 10.21 9.90
C ARG A 183 -10.64 9.86 11.24
N PRO A 184 -11.51 8.84 11.34
CA PRO A 184 -12.08 8.45 12.63
C PRO A 184 -11.01 7.95 13.61
N LEU A 185 -10.03 7.17 13.14
CA LEU A 185 -8.93 6.70 13.97
C LEU A 185 -8.02 7.85 14.43
N ALA A 186 -7.69 8.78 13.52
CA ALA A 186 -6.90 9.96 13.86
C ALA A 186 -7.64 10.87 14.85
N TRP A 187 -8.95 11.07 14.67
CA TRP A 187 -9.77 11.81 15.61
C TRP A 187 -9.77 11.15 16.99
N LEU A 188 -9.92 9.83 17.07
CA LEU A 188 -9.90 9.08 18.32
C LEU A 188 -8.54 9.26 19.03
N SER A 189 -7.44 9.13 18.28
CA SER A 189 -6.09 9.35 18.78
C SER A 189 -5.91 10.76 19.34
N ASP A 190 -6.20 11.80 18.54
CA ASP A 190 -5.90 13.17 18.91
C ASP A 190 -6.84 13.72 19.98
N ARG A 191 -8.13 13.39 19.90
CA ARG A 191 -9.15 13.95 20.80
C ARG A 191 -9.28 13.15 22.08
N VAL A 192 -9.30 11.83 22.00
CA VAL A 192 -9.55 10.98 23.18
C VAL A 192 -8.25 10.61 23.85
N LEU A 193 -7.32 9.98 23.14
CA LEU A 193 -6.07 9.50 23.76
C LEU A 193 -5.18 10.67 24.19
N TRP A 194 -4.89 11.60 23.27
CA TRP A 194 -3.98 12.69 23.61
C TRP A 194 -4.64 13.77 24.48
N LYS A 195 -5.71 14.42 24.01
CA LYS A 195 -6.28 15.56 24.76
C LYS A 195 -6.98 15.15 26.05
N THR A 196 -7.73 14.06 26.05
CA THR A 196 -8.49 13.64 27.25
C THR A 196 -7.62 12.84 28.21
N ILE A 197 -6.96 11.78 27.74
CA ILE A 197 -6.21 10.91 28.66
C ILE A 197 -4.89 11.56 29.06
N ASP A 198 -4.07 11.94 28.09
CA ASP A 198 -2.72 12.43 28.39
C ASP A 198 -2.74 13.85 28.99
N ALA A 199 -3.14 14.83 28.18
CA ALA A 199 -3.04 16.24 28.57
C ALA A 199 -3.97 16.63 29.74
N PHE A 200 -5.18 16.07 29.80
CA PHE A 200 -6.15 16.43 30.84
C PHE A 200 -6.03 15.54 32.09
N ILE A 201 -6.14 14.22 31.94
CA ILE A 201 -6.14 13.32 33.11
C ILE A 201 -4.73 13.17 33.69
N ILE A 202 -3.73 12.81 32.88
CA ILE A 202 -2.38 12.56 33.39
C ILE A 202 -1.72 13.88 33.79
N ASP A 203 -1.53 14.80 32.85
CA ASP A 203 -0.79 16.03 33.13
C ASP A 203 -1.59 17.00 34.01
N GLY A 204 -2.87 17.22 33.70
CA GLY A 204 -3.69 18.20 34.39
C GLY A 204 -4.08 17.79 35.81
N VAL A 205 -4.67 16.60 35.94
CA VAL A 205 -5.25 16.11 37.20
C VAL A 205 -4.20 15.38 38.04
N ALA A 206 -3.52 14.38 37.49
CA ALA A 206 -2.60 13.56 38.29
C ALA A 206 -1.32 14.33 38.65
N VAL A 207 -0.63 14.91 37.67
CA VAL A 207 0.67 15.56 37.92
C VAL A 207 0.47 16.96 38.49
N ASN A 208 -0.17 17.85 37.75
CA ASN A 208 -0.32 19.26 38.17
C ASN A 208 -1.31 19.45 39.33
N GLY A 209 -2.28 18.55 39.48
CA GLY A 209 -3.18 18.56 40.64
C GLY A 209 -2.43 18.25 41.93
N VAL A 210 -1.65 17.17 41.96
CA VAL A 210 -0.82 16.80 43.12
C VAL A 210 0.19 17.91 43.43
N ALA A 211 0.85 18.47 42.42
CA ALA A 211 1.78 19.58 42.61
C ALA A 211 1.11 20.84 43.18
N ARG A 212 -0.15 21.12 42.82
CA ARG A 212 -0.92 22.23 43.40
C ARG A 212 -1.26 21.98 44.85
N VAL A 213 -1.73 20.79 45.20
CA VAL A 213 -2.03 20.41 46.58
C VAL A 213 -0.79 20.51 47.46
N ALA A 214 0.35 19.97 47.02
CA ALA A 214 1.61 20.06 47.75
C ALA A 214 2.03 21.52 47.99
N ARG A 215 1.93 22.37 46.96
CA ARG A 215 2.20 23.82 47.10
C ARG A 215 1.24 24.51 48.07
N LEU A 216 -0.04 24.14 48.05
CA LEU A 216 -1.06 24.68 48.95
C LEU A 216 -0.75 24.33 50.41
N VAL A 217 -0.39 23.06 50.67
CA VAL A 217 0.05 22.60 51.99
C VAL A 217 1.30 23.37 52.44
N GLY A 218 2.30 23.54 51.57
CA GLY A 218 3.50 24.31 51.86
C GLY A 218 3.20 25.78 52.17
N TRP A 219 2.29 26.42 51.44
CA TRP A 219 1.87 27.81 51.67
C TRP A 219 1.08 27.99 52.96
N VAL A 220 0.18 27.07 53.30
CA VAL A 220 -0.51 27.07 54.60
C VAL A 220 0.51 26.90 55.73
N GLY A 221 1.46 25.98 55.56
CA GLY A 221 2.54 25.74 56.52
C GLY A 221 3.40 26.98 56.76
N SER A 222 3.77 27.73 55.72
CA SER A 222 4.58 28.94 55.87
C SER A 222 3.84 30.07 56.57
N ARG A 223 2.51 30.17 56.41
CA ARG A 223 1.67 31.14 57.14
C ARG A 223 1.61 30.89 58.65
N LEU A 224 1.87 29.66 59.12
CA LEU A 224 1.95 29.33 60.55
C LEU A 224 3.26 29.80 61.19
N GLN A 225 4.28 30.14 60.40
CA GLN A 225 5.55 30.70 60.88
C GLN A 225 5.49 32.24 60.87
N THR A 226 4.81 32.84 61.86
CA THR A 226 4.61 34.29 61.95
C THR A 226 5.80 35.05 62.56
N GLY A 227 6.81 34.35 63.10
CA GLY A 227 7.97 34.97 63.76
C GLY A 227 7.68 35.60 65.13
N GLN A 228 6.43 35.54 65.61
CA GLN A 228 6.00 36.10 66.88
C GLN A 228 6.07 35.05 67.99
N VAL A 229 6.99 35.22 68.94
CA VAL A 229 7.26 34.27 70.05
C VAL A 229 5.97 33.89 70.82
N GLY A 230 5.07 34.87 71.04
CA GLY A 230 3.80 34.64 71.74
C GLY A 230 2.88 33.63 71.06
N THR A 231 2.84 33.60 69.73
CA THR A 231 2.02 32.63 68.96
C THR A 231 2.53 31.20 69.16
N TYR A 232 3.86 31.01 69.19
CA TYR A 232 4.46 29.69 69.41
C TYR A 232 4.19 29.15 70.81
N VAL A 233 4.24 30.00 71.84
CA VAL A 233 3.95 29.59 73.22
C VAL A 233 2.50 29.11 73.37
N VAL A 234 1.54 29.82 72.77
CA VAL A 234 0.13 29.40 72.79
C VAL A 234 -0.07 28.05 72.09
N ILE A 235 0.54 27.85 70.93
CA ILE A 235 0.49 26.57 70.20
C ILE A 235 1.13 25.44 71.03
N PHE A 236 2.27 25.69 71.68
CA PHE A 236 2.96 24.71 72.51
C PHE A 236 2.13 24.27 73.73
N VAL A 237 1.51 25.23 74.45
CA VAL A 237 0.66 24.94 75.61
C VAL A 237 -0.58 24.16 75.18
N LEU A 238 -1.27 24.58 74.11
CA LEU A 238 -2.40 23.84 73.54
C LEU A 238 -2.00 22.43 73.13
N GLY A 239 -0.87 22.28 72.43
CA GLY A 239 -0.33 20.99 72.00
C GLY A 239 -0.06 20.08 73.20
N THR A 240 0.55 20.61 74.26
CA THR A 240 0.83 19.86 75.50
C THR A 240 -0.46 19.42 76.19
N ILE A 241 -1.47 20.29 76.29
CA ILE A 241 -2.78 19.95 76.87
C ILE A 241 -3.48 18.84 76.07
N VAL A 242 -3.46 18.93 74.72
CA VAL A 242 -4.05 17.91 73.84
C VAL A 242 -3.33 16.58 73.99
N LEU A 243 -1.99 16.60 74.02
CA LEU A 243 -1.16 15.41 74.12
C LEU A 243 -1.34 14.74 75.49
N LEU A 244 -1.34 15.50 76.58
CA LEU A 244 -1.67 15.00 77.91
C LEU A 244 -3.09 14.45 77.98
N ARG A 245 -4.07 15.12 77.37
CA ARG A 245 -5.45 14.61 77.30
C ARG A 245 -5.56 13.32 76.50
N ALA A 246 -4.82 13.18 75.41
CA ALA A 246 -4.77 11.94 74.63
C ALA A 246 -4.13 10.81 75.42
N LEU A 247 -3.03 11.09 76.14
CA LEU A 247 -2.26 10.14 76.93
C LEU A 247 -2.98 9.72 78.23
N LEU A 248 -3.82 10.58 78.80
CA LEU A 248 -4.69 10.27 79.93
C LEU A 248 -5.99 9.57 79.51
N ARG A 249 -6.30 9.56 78.21
CA ARG A 249 -7.45 8.84 77.62
C ARG A 249 -7.07 7.48 77.05
N SER A 250 -5.78 7.18 76.88
CA SER A 250 -5.22 5.85 76.65
C SER A 250 -4.96 5.14 77.97
#